data_AF-E0SAD3-F1
#
_entry.id   AF-E0SAD3-F1
#
_cell.length_a   1.000
_cell.length_b   1.000
_cell.length_c   1.000
_cell.angle_alpha   90.00
_cell.angle_beta   90.00
_cell.angle_gamma   90.00
#
_symmetry.space_group_name_H-M   'P 1'
#
loop_
_entity.id
_entity.type
_entity.pdbx_description
1 polymer ?
#
loop_
_entity_poly.entity_id
_entity_poly.type
_entity_poly.pdbx_seq_one_letter_code
_entity_poly.pdbx_strand_id
1 'polypeptide(L)'
;MDHWARNFLEIKEDHTDPSDYEKFFTCFRNYLKNEPSSHCEVSKVLVKALAMFKNTQLLSITYRLLYCLDIPPKIPESLLRRHFKSLYLREYMFPLISKLDLHLFDLALQKLLYKPHYECKSFFDLMKSRRNWVVEFLGLKKRSLARKQMVLMVRTAMFHNLEYFITFFGSRDRSLSFLAFEVFKLFIEELIRKKENKSFDVKGQPVLLHKEATFSIWIRDEDAWIALNPRLKVESSFNFLIHFIDFMSEKKKLQQLIATNNRNGMEAIVGKYINLEESLAIPGHRWISKEPRCQEIPKEEETENICFEYLFSGVTYKEMADCIEI
;
A
#
# COMPACT_ATOMS: atom_id res chain seq x y z
N MET A 1 -13.47 -31.40 -1.88
CA MET A 1 -12.18 -30.73 -1.61
C MET A 1 -11.22 -31.56 -0.76
N ASP A 2 -11.68 -32.26 0.29
CA ASP A 2 -10.84 -33.16 1.12
C ASP A 2 -9.88 -34.06 0.33
N HIS A 3 -10.41 -34.75 -0.68
CA HIS A 3 -9.63 -35.63 -1.54
C HIS A 3 -8.47 -34.86 -2.22
N TRP A 4 -8.78 -33.74 -2.86
CA TRP A 4 -7.80 -32.90 -3.56
C TRP A 4 -6.78 -32.25 -2.60
N ALA A 5 -7.20 -31.89 -1.39
CA ALA A 5 -6.32 -31.35 -0.36
C ALA A 5 -5.26 -32.39 0.08
N ARG A 6 -5.66 -33.67 0.20
CA ARG A 6 -4.75 -34.77 0.55
C ARG A 6 -3.80 -35.11 -0.59
N ASN A 7 -4.29 -35.01 -1.84
CA ASN A 7 -3.51 -35.29 -3.03
C ASN A 7 -2.69 -34.08 -3.52
N PHE A 8 -2.64 -32.96 -2.79
CA PHE A 8 -1.97 -31.74 -3.23
C PHE A 8 -0.54 -31.97 -3.77
N LEU A 9 0.21 -32.91 -3.18
CA LEU A 9 1.57 -33.26 -3.60
C LEU A 9 1.68 -33.95 -4.96
N GLU A 10 0.57 -34.42 -5.50
CA GLU A 10 0.46 -35.14 -6.77
C GLU A 10 0.12 -34.21 -7.94
N ILE A 11 -0.14 -32.92 -7.68
CA ILE A 11 -0.34 -31.93 -8.74
C ILE A 11 0.90 -31.91 -9.64
N LYS A 12 0.69 -32.04 -10.95
CA LYS A 12 1.77 -31.97 -11.92
C LYS A 12 2.36 -30.57 -11.96
N GLU A 13 3.68 -30.50 -11.89
CA GLU A 13 4.40 -29.22 -11.82
C GLU A 13 4.59 -28.55 -13.18
N ASP A 14 4.42 -29.30 -14.27
CA ASP A 14 4.55 -28.91 -15.67
C ASP A 14 3.20 -28.66 -16.35
N HIS A 15 2.15 -28.38 -15.56
CA HIS A 15 0.81 -28.11 -16.07
C HIS A 15 0.79 -26.96 -17.07
N THR A 16 0.12 -27.18 -18.20
CA THR A 16 0.13 -26.29 -19.37
C THR A 16 -0.49 -24.92 -19.11
N ASP A 17 -1.46 -24.82 -18.20
CA ASP A 17 -2.13 -23.55 -17.85
C ASP A 17 -1.97 -23.19 -16.37
N PRO A 18 -0.99 -22.35 -16.01
CA PRO A 18 -0.79 -21.87 -14.64
C PRO A 18 -2.00 -21.24 -13.95
N SER A 19 -2.98 -20.71 -14.70
CA SER A 19 -4.18 -20.10 -14.11
C SER A 19 -5.06 -21.11 -13.37
N ASP A 20 -4.94 -22.39 -13.74
CA ASP A 20 -5.65 -23.47 -13.09
C ASP A 20 -5.18 -23.70 -11.64
N TYR A 21 -3.90 -23.43 -11.35
CA TYR A 21 -3.42 -23.46 -9.97
C TYR A 21 -4.07 -22.37 -9.11
N GLU A 22 -4.37 -21.19 -9.68
CA GLU A 22 -5.04 -20.10 -8.97
C GLU A 22 -6.52 -20.40 -8.71
N LYS A 23 -7.20 -21.08 -9.65
CA LYS A 23 -8.56 -21.60 -9.44
C LYS A 23 -8.57 -22.61 -8.28
N PHE A 24 -7.62 -23.54 -8.29
CA PHE A 24 -7.45 -24.51 -7.22
C PHE A 24 -7.16 -23.84 -5.87
N PHE A 25 -6.26 -22.85 -5.85
CA PHE A 25 -5.98 -22.05 -4.66
C PHE A 25 -7.25 -21.43 -4.08
N THR A 26 -8.10 -20.83 -4.92
CA THR A 26 -9.33 -20.16 -4.47
C THR A 26 -10.28 -21.15 -3.80
N CYS A 27 -10.50 -22.31 -4.42
CA CYS A 27 -11.34 -23.36 -3.85
C CYS A 27 -10.75 -23.95 -2.56
N PHE A 28 -9.43 -24.17 -2.52
CA PHE A 28 -8.76 -24.73 -1.35
C PHE A 28 -8.73 -23.72 -0.18
N ARG A 29 -8.55 -22.44 -0.45
CA ARG A 29 -8.68 -21.37 0.54
C ARG A 29 -10.08 -21.35 1.17
N ASN A 30 -11.12 -21.45 0.35
CA ASN A 30 -12.50 -21.47 0.83
C ASN A 30 -12.78 -22.71 1.67
N TYR A 31 -12.25 -23.86 1.26
CA TYR A 31 -12.30 -25.10 2.05
C TYR A 31 -11.66 -24.92 3.44
N LEU A 32 -10.44 -24.38 3.51
CA LEU A 32 -9.74 -24.17 4.79
C LEU A 32 -10.53 -23.24 5.72
N LYS A 33 -11.15 -22.19 5.18
CA LYS A 33 -12.01 -21.29 5.97
C LYS A 33 -13.19 -22.02 6.64
N ASN A 34 -13.73 -23.05 5.99
CA ASN A 34 -14.92 -23.77 6.44
C ASN A 34 -14.59 -25.02 7.26
N GLU A 35 -13.37 -25.56 7.17
CA GLU A 35 -12.96 -26.80 7.82
C GLU A 35 -11.71 -26.64 8.72
N PRO A 36 -11.77 -25.89 9.84
CA PRO A 36 -10.63 -25.68 10.73
C PRO A 36 -10.07 -26.97 11.34
N SER A 37 -10.90 -28.01 11.45
CA SER A 37 -10.53 -29.34 11.94
C SER A 37 -9.47 -30.01 11.05
N SER A 38 -9.44 -29.68 9.75
CA SER A 38 -8.50 -30.22 8.76
C SER A 38 -7.11 -29.57 8.82
N HIS A 39 -6.98 -28.41 9.48
CA HIS A 39 -5.78 -27.56 9.41
C HIS A 39 -4.50 -28.29 9.81
N CYS A 40 -4.56 -29.18 10.81
CA CYS A 40 -3.39 -29.94 11.27
C CYS A 40 -2.83 -30.86 10.18
N GLU A 41 -3.70 -31.64 9.52
CA GLU A 41 -3.27 -32.56 8.47
C GLU A 41 -2.86 -31.80 7.21
N VAL A 42 -3.63 -30.78 6.81
CA VAL A 42 -3.27 -29.93 5.66
C VAL A 42 -1.93 -29.22 5.89
N SER A 43 -1.65 -28.75 7.11
CA SER A 43 -0.35 -28.13 7.43
C SER A 43 0.82 -29.07 7.11
N LYS A 44 0.70 -30.36 7.44
CA LYS A 44 1.76 -31.35 7.17
C LYS A 44 1.96 -31.54 5.67
N VAL A 45 0.87 -31.63 4.91
CA VAL A 45 0.89 -31.75 3.45
C VAL A 45 1.56 -30.54 2.81
N LEU A 46 1.15 -29.32 3.21
CA LEU A 46 1.71 -28.08 2.66
C LEU A 46 3.18 -27.88 3.03
N VAL A 47 3.59 -28.21 4.26
CA VAL A 47 5.02 -28.15 4.65
C VAL A 47 5.85 -29.14 3.81
N LYS A 48 5.33 -30.34 3.56
CA LYS A 48 5.98 -31.31 2.67
C LYS A 48 6.05 -30.80 1.23
N ALA A 49 5.02 -30.11 0.76
CA ALA A 49 4.98 -29.50 -0.57
C ALA A 49 6.09 -28.47 -0.75
N LEU A 50 6.38 -27.64 0.27
CA LEU A 50 7.52 -26.72 0.24
C LEU A 50 8.87 -27.43 0.05
N ALA A 51 9.01 -28.66 0.53
CA ALA A 51 10.25 -29.43 0.34
C ALA A 51 10.34 -30.06 -1.06
N MET A 52 9.20 -30.49 -1.61
CA MET A 52 9.11 -31.29 -2.84
C MET A 52 9.03 -30.45 -4.10
N PHE A 53 8.14 -29.45 -4.13
CA PHE A 53 7.89 -28.69 -5.35
C PHE A 53 9.10 -27.86 -5.76
N LYS A 54 9.33 -27.84 -7.07
CA LYS A 54 10.31 -26.99 -7.75
C LYS A 54 9.62 -25.82 -8.48
N ASN A 55 8.36 -26.00 -8.89
CA ASN A 55 7.55 -24.98 -9.53
C ASN A 55 7.28 -23.83 -8.56
N THR A 56 7.69 -22.63 -8.97
CA THR A 56 7.64 -21.43 -8.14
C THR A 56 6.22 -20.92 -7.88
N GLN A 57 5.25 -21.20 -8.76
CA GLN A 57 3.84 -20.87 -8.56
C GLN A 57 3.17 -21.83 -7.57
N LEU A 58 3.45 -23.12 -7.66
CA LEU A 58 2.97 -24.08 -6.66
C LEU A 58 3.55 -23.79 -5.26
N LEU A 59 4.82 -23.39 -5.20
CA LEU A 59 5.43 -22.90 -3.97
C LEU A 59 4.77 -21.62 -3.43
N SER A 60 4.41 -20.65 -4.29
CA SER A 60 3.72 -19.43 -3.84
C SER A 60 2.32 -19.73 -3.32
N ILE A 61 1.57 -20.60 -4.00
CA ILE A 61 0.26 -21.11 -3.56
C ILE A 61 0.38 -21.82 -2.22
N THR A 62 1.39 -22.66 -2.05
CA THR A 62 1.66 -23.36 -0.79
C THR A 62 1.84 -22.36 0.37
N TYR A 63 2.64 -21.30 0.17
CA TYR A 63 2.80 -20.24 1.19
C TYR A 63 1.50 -19.49 1.50
N ARG A 64 0.71 -19.18 0.47
CA ARG A 64 -0.60 -18.51 0.64
C ARG A 64 -1.58 -19.38 1.42
N LEU A 65 -1.63 -20.69 1.13
CA LEU A 65 -2.48 -21.64 1.86
C LEU A 65 -2.01 -21.82 3.32
N LEU A 66 -0.69 -21.91 3.55
CA LEU A 66 -0.13 -21.97 4.90
C LEU A 66 -0.51 -20.73 5.74
N TYR A 67 -0.58 -19.55 5.12
CA TYR A 67 -1.03 -18.34 5.79
C TYR A 67 -2.52 -18.38 6.19
N CYS A 68 -3.35 -19.15 5.47
CA CYS A 68 -4.78 -19.32 5.77
C CYS A 68 -5.06 -20.27 6.94
N LEU A 69 -4.08 -21.05 7.42
CA LEU A 69 -4.30 -21.99 8.51
C LEU A 69 -4.31 -21.31 9.88
N ASP A 70 -5.24 -21.67 10.75
CA ASP A 70 -5.33 -21.13 12.12
C ASP A 70 -4.34 -21.75 13.12
N ILE A 71 -3.41 -22.56 12.62
CA ILE A 71 -2.33 -23.15 13.41
C ILE A 71 -0.97 -22.69 12.88
N PRO A 72 0.04 -22.52 13.74
CA PRO A 72 1.38 -22.19 13.30
C PRO A 72 2.04 -23.40 12.62
N PRO A 73 2.36 -23.34 11.30
CA PRO A 73 3.01 -24.44 10.62
C PRO A 73 4.48 -24.57 11.05
N LYS A 74 4.94 -25.81 11.21
CA LYS A 74 6.33 -26.13 11.54
C LYS A 74 7.16 -26.26 10.26
N ILE A 75 7.64 -25.14 9.74
CA ILE A 75 8.46 -25.12 8.52
C ILE A 75 9.95 -25.12 8.89
N PRO A 76 10.77 -26.04 8.37
CA PRO A 76 12.22 -26.02 8.56
C PRO A 76 12.86 -24.68 8.14
N GLU A 77 13.68 -24.10 9.00
CA GLU A 77 14.38 -22.84 8.72
C GLU A 77 15.22 -22.88 7.45
N SER A 78 15.84 -24.02 7.15
CA SER A 78 16.66 -24.22 5.95
C SER A 78 15.84 -24.02 4.66
N LEU A 79 14.59 -24.50 4.64
CA LEU A 79 13.66 -24.31 3.52
C LEU A 79 13.25 -22.84 3.39
N LEU A 80 12.88 -22.20 4.50
CA LEU A 80 12.54 -20.78 4.51
C LEU A 80 13.70 -19.93 3.99
N ARG A 81 14.93 -20.14 4.50
CA ARG A 81 16.12 -19.43 4.04
C ARG A 81 16.41 -19.64 2.56
N ARG A 82 16.22 -20.87 2.05
CA ARG A 82 16.39 -21.18 0.63
C ARG A 82 15.39 -20.40 -0.22
N HIS A 83 14.10 -20.43 0.12
CA HIS A 83 13.05 -19.80 -0.67
C HIS A 83 13.08 -18.27 -0.59
N PHE A 84 13.50 -17.69 0.55
CA PHE A 84 13.61 -16.24 0.73
C PHE A 84 14.63 -15.58 -0.23
N LYS A 85 15.57 -16.36 -0.77
CA LYS A 85 16.50 -15.88 -1.81
C LYS A 85 15.80 -15.55 -3.12
N SER A 86 14.70 -16.24 -3.45
CA SER A 86 13.87 -15.93 -4.62
C SER A 86 13.10 -14.63 -4.40
N LEU A 87 13.25 -13.67 -5.32
CA LEU A 87 12.52 -12.40 -5.26
C LEU A 87 11.01 -12.60 -5.36
N TYR A 88 10.57 -13.53 -6.21
CA TYR A 88 9.16 -13.84 -6.41
C TYR A 88 8.54 -14.49 -5.16
N LEU A 89 9.15 -15.57 -4.64
CA LEU A 89 8.60 -16.27 -3.47
C LEU A 89 8.55 -15.38 -2.22
N ARG A 90 9.52 -14.47 -2.08
CA ARG A 90 9.61 -13.58 -0.93
C ARG A 90 8.33 -12.78 -0.69
N GLU A 91 7.68 -12.29 -1.75
CA GLU A 91 6.43 -11.55 -1.65
C GLU A 91 5.31 -12.35 -0.96
N TYR A 92 5.24 -13.65 -1.25
CA TYR A 92 4.26 -14.58 -0.68
C TYR A 92 4.66 -15.11 0.70
N MET A 93 5.95 -15.04 1.02
CA MET A 93 6.45 -15.42 2.35
C MET A 93 6.21 -14.33 3.40
N PHE A 94 6.16 -13.04 3.04
CA PHE A 94 6.01 -11.95 4.01
C PHE A 94 4.77 -12.06 4.90
N PRO A 95 3.56 -12.36 4.40
CA PRO A 95 2.38 -12.53 5.26
C PRO A 95 2.61 -13.62 6.31
N LEU A 96 3.23 -14.73 5.92
CA LEU A 96 3.52 -15.84 6.84
C LEU A 96 4.61 -15.48 7.86
N ILE A 97 5.69 -14.80 7.43
CA ILE A 97 6.72 -14.27 8.33
C ILE A 97 6.11 -13.35 9.37
N SER A 98 5.18 -12.47 8.94
CA SER A 98 4.46 -11.57 9.85
C SER A 98 3.56 -12.33 10.82
N LYS A 99 2.80 -13.31 10.34
CA LYS A 99 1.86 -14.10 11.16
C LYS A 99 2.56 -14.90 12.24
N LEU A 100 3.71 -15.47 11.91
CA LEU A 100 4.49 -16.34 12.80
C LEU A 100 5.59 -15.62 13.58
N ASP A 101 5.69 -14.29 13.42
CA ASP A 101 6.72 -13.45 14.03
C ASP A 101 8.16 -14.00 13.86
N LEU A 102 8.51 -14.38 12.62
CA LEU A 102 9.80 -15.02 12.36
C LEU A 102 10.94 -14.00 12.32
N HIS A 103 11.76 -13.96 13.37
CA HIS A 103 12.94 -13.10 13.47
C HIS A 103 14.14 -13.53 12.61
N LEU A 104 14.08 -14.71 12.01
CA LEU A 104 15.15 -15.30 11.18
C LEU A 104 15.62 -14.38 10.03
N PHE A 105 14.74 -13.50 9.56
CA PHE A 105 14.93 -12.64 8.40
C PHE A 105 15.21 -11.18 8.74
N ASP A 106 15.31 -10.81 10.02
CA ASP A 106 15.28 -9.41 10.46
C ASP A 106 16.36 -8.56 9.78
N LEU A 107 17.60 -9.03 9.72
CA LEU A 107 18.69 -8.34 9.03
C LEU A 107 18.42 -8.14 7.53
N ALA A 108 17.80 -9.13 6.88
CA ALA A 108 17.48 -9.04 5.46
C ALA A 108 16.30 -8.07 5.23
N LEU A 109 15.29 -8.10 6.09
CA LEU A 109 14.15 -7.20 6.06
C LEU A 109 14.58 -5.75 6.31
N GLN A 110 15.49 -5.51 7.25
CA GLN A 110 16.10 -4.19 7.45
C GLN A 110 16.85 -3.75 6.19
N LYS A 111 17.74 -4.58 5.62
CA LYS A 111 18.40 -4.24 4.35
C LYS A 111 17.41 -3.89 3.24
N LEU A 112 16.28 -4.60 3.16
CA LEU A 112 15.21 -4.29 2.22
C LEU A 112 14.57 -2.94 2.56
N LEU A 113 14.26 -2.63 3.83
CA LEU A 113 13.69 -1.34 4.25
C LEU A 113 14.57 -0.16 3.79
N TYR A 114 15.88 -0.27 3.95
CA TYR A 114 16.84 0.77 3.56
C TYR A 114 17.20 0.79 2.06
N LYS A 115 16.69 -0.14 1.25
CA LYS A 115 16.87 -0.14 -0.21
C LYS A 115 15.88 0.82 -0.89
N PRO A 116 16.32 1.93 -1.51
CA PRO A 116 15.43 2.99 -1.99
C PRO A 116 14.33 2.53 -2.96
N HIS A 117 14.68 1.65 -3.90
CA HIS A 117 13.79 1.22 -4.98
C HIS A 117 13.02 -0.08 -4.67
N TYR A 118 13.10 -0.59 -3.45
CA TYR A 118 12.34 -1.79 -3.07
C TYR A 118 10.96 -1.40 -2.55
N GLU A 119 9.96 -1.53 -3.40
CA GLU A 119 8.55 -1.24 -3.11
C GLU A 119 7.71 -2.51 -3.36
N CYS A 120 7.29 -3.18 -2.30
CA CYS A 120 6.45 -4.39 -2.36
C CYS A 120 5.32 -4.25 -1.35
N LYS A 121 4.07 -4.48 -1.76
CA LYS A 121 2.88 -4.30 -0.91
C LYS A 121 2.95 -5.19 0.33
N SER A 122 3.17 -6.49 0.15
CA SER A 122 3.28 -7.46 1.24
C SER A 122 4.43 -7.16 2.20
N PHE A 123 5.53 -6.56 1.71
CA PHE A 123 6.61 -6.08 2.56
C PHE A 123 6.17 -4.92 3.46
N PHE A 124 5.47 -3.93 2.90
CA PHE A 124 4.96 -2.81 3.68
C PHE A 124 3.89 -3.24 4.69
N ASP A 125 3.06 -4.22 4.34
CA ASP A 125 2.11 -4.81 5.29
C ASP A 125 2.83 -5.50 6.46
N LEU A 126 3.91 -6.24 6.20
CA LEU A 126 4.77 -6.78 7.27
C LEU A 126 5.32 -5.67 8.16
N MET A 127 5.78 -4.56 7.58
CA MET A 127 6.33 -3.43 8.33
C MET A 127 5.33 -2.79 9.33
N LYS A 128 4.02 -2.98 9.17
CA LYS A 128 3.01 -2.53 10.16
C LYS A 128 3.23 -3.16 11.54
N SER A 129 3.72 -4.41 11.58
CA SER A 129 4.07 -5.11 12.82
C SER A 129 5.44 -4.71 13.40
N ARG A 130 6.28 -4.01 12.62
CA ARG A 130 7.65 -3.61 12.99
C ARG A 130 7.76 -2.10 13.24
N ARG A 131 6.85 -1.56 14.05
CA ARG A 131 6.69 -0.11 14.29
C ARG A 131 8.00 0.63 14.61
N ASN A 132 8.84 0.07 15.47
CA ASN A 132 10.10 0.72 15.87
C ASN A 132 11.04 0.95 14.68
N TRP A 133 11.18 -0.04 13.79
CA TRP A 133 12.02 0.09 12.59
C TRP A 133 11.44 1.11 11.62
N VAL A 134 10.11 1.14 11.47
CA VAL A 134 9.43 2.11 10.62
C VAL A 134 9.67 3.52 11.14
N VAL A 135 9.46 3.77 12.44
CA VAL A 135 9.67 5.09 13.04
C VAL A 135 11.12 5.55 12.89
N GLU A 136 12.09 4.67 13.18
CA GLU A 136 13.52 4.97 12.99
C GLU A 136 13.83 5.33 11.53
N PHE A 137 13.32 4.53 10.58
CA PHE A 137 13.51 4.77 9.15
C PHE A 137 12.87 6.08 8.67
N LEU A 138 11.66 6.42 9.14
CA LEU A 138 10.97 7.67 8.80
C LEU A 138 11.65 8.90 9.42
N GLY A 139 12.41 8.74 10.52
CA GLY A 139 13.20 9.80 11.14
C GLY A 139 14.41 10.25 10.31
N LEU A 140 14.82 9.48 9.30
CA LEU A 140 16.00 9.79 8.48
C LEU A 140 15.72 10.95 7.52
N LYS A 141 16.53 12.01 7.59
CA LYS A 141 16.47 13.15 6.67
C LYS A 141 17.36 12.91 5.43
N LYS A 142 17.07 11.86 4.65
CA LYS A 142 17.83 11.49 3.44
C LYS A 142 16.95 11.53 2.18
N ARG A 143 17.22 12.48 1.27
CA ARG A 143 16.40 12.67 0.06
C ARG A 143 16.28 11.43 -0.81
N SER A 144 17.33 10.61 -0.92
CA SER A 144 17.31 9.36 -1.68
C SER A 144 16.33 8.32 -1.14
N LEU A 145 15.90 8.44 0.12
CA LEU A 145 14.92 7.56 0.76
C LEU A 145 13.51 8.18 0.83
N ALA A 146 13.36 9.47 0.53
CA ALA A 146 12.12 10.22 0.73
C ALA A 146 10.91 9.58 0.04
N ARG A 147 11.08 9.11 -1.21
CA ARG A 147 10.03 8.38 -1.94
C ARG A 147 9.52 7.19 -1.13
N LYS A 148 10.45 6.32 -0.72
CA LYS A 148 10.11 5.09 -0.01
C LYS A 148 9.52 5.38 1.36
N GLN A 149 10.02 6.38 2.07
CA GLN A 149 9.45 6.82 3.34
C GLN A 149 7.99 7.26 3.16
N MET A 150 7.68 8.05 2.12
CA MET A 150 6.31 8.47 1.83
C MET A 150 5.41 7.31 1.41
N VAL A 151 5.89 6.40 0.55
CA VAL A 151 5.15 5.18 0.19
C VAL A 151 4.89 4.32 1.42
N LEU A 152 5.87 4.19 2.32
CA LEU A 152 5.71 3.48 3.59
C LEU A 152 4.64 4.13 4.47
N MET A 153 4.63 5.47 4.61
CA MET A 153 3.58 6.18 5.35
C MET A 153 2.20 5.93 4.75
N VAL A 154 2.05 6.04 3.41
CA VAL A 154 0.79 5.76 2.70
C VAL A 154 0.30 4.33 2.96
N ARG A 155 1.21 3.34 2.93
CA ARG A 155 0.85 1.92 3.08
C ARG A 155 0.61 1.49 4.51
N THR A 156 1.25 2.15 5.48
CA THR A 156 1.21 1.75 6.89
C THR A 156 0.36 2.67 7.77
N ALA A 157 -0.01 3.85 7.28
CA ALA A 157 -0.61 4.93 8.07
C ALA A 157 0.23 5.33 9.30
N MET A 158 1.56 5.11 9.26
CA MET A 158 2.48 5.55 10.31
C MET A 158 3.10 6.88 9.90
N PHE A 159 2.49 7.99 10.31
CA PHE A 159 2.98 9.33 9.99
C PHE A 159 4.04 9.78 11.00
N HIS A 160 5.25 10.09 10.52
CA HIS A 160 6.36 10.54 11.36
C HIS A 160 7.25 11.52 10.61
N ASN A 161 7.88 12.46 11.34
CA ASN A 161 8.80 13.47 10.78
C ASN A 161 8.19 14.28 9.62
N LEU A 162 6.91 14.64 9.74
CA LEU A 162 6.16 15.35 8.68
C LEU A 162 6.75 16.73 8.34
N GLU A 163 7.47 17.36 9.26
CA GLU A 163 8.22 18.59 9.01
C GLU A 163 9.24 18.44 7.88
N TYR A 164 9.85 17.26 7.75
CA TYR A 164 10.75 16.97 6.64
C TYR A 164 9.97 16.78 5.34
N PHE A 165 8.81 16.10 5.40
CA PHE A 165 8.05 15.74 4.20
C PHE A 165 7.26 16.91 3.61
N ILE A 166 6.89 17.91 4.41
CA ILE A 166 6.14 19.09 3.93
C ILE A 166 6.92 19.88 2.88
N THR A 167 8.26 19.82 2.89
CA THR A 167 9.08 20.52 1.89
C THR A 167 8.95 19.91 0.49
N PHE A 168 8.47 18.66 0.38
CA PHE A 168 8.37 17.96 -0.91
C PHE A 168 7.15 18.37 -1.73
N PHE A 169 6.18 19.10 -1.16
CA PHE A 169 5.08 19.68 -1.94
C PHE A 169 5.57 20.48 -3.14
N GLY A 170 6.70 21.18 -3.02
CA GLY A 170 7.32 21.92 -4.11
C GLY A 170 8.58 21.26 -4.69
N SER A 171 8.71 19.93 -4.60
CA SER A 171 9.80 19.18 -5.25
C SER A 171 9.76 19.35 -6.76
N ARG A 172 10.91 19.42 -7.45
CA ARG A 172 10.97 19.34 -8.93
C ARG A 172 10.52 17.98 -9.46
N ASP A 173 10.76 16.92 -8.71
CA ASP A 173 10.21 15.59 -9.00
C ASP A 173 8.72 15.59 -8.65
N ARG A 174 7.88 15.57 -9.69
CA ARG A 174 6.42 15.55 -9.60
C ARG A 174 5.90 14.32 -8.84
N SER A 175 6.58 13.17 -8.95
CA SER A 175 6.18 11.96 -8.23
C SER A 175 6.37 12.10 -6.72
N LEU A 176 7.46 12.75 -6.29
CA LEU A 176 7.69 13.07 -4.86
C LEU A 176 6.70 14.10 -4.35
N SER A 177 6.37 15.11 -5.16
CA SER A 177 5.40 16.13 -4.80
C SER A 177 3.98 15.56 -4.66
N PHE A 178 3.57 14.68 -5.58
CA PHE A 178 2.31 13.95 -5.46
C PHE A 178 2.27 13.04 -4.22
N LEU A 179 3.36 12.32 -3.92
CA LEU A 179 3.43 11.48 -2.72
C LEU A 179 3.32 12.32 -1.43
N ALA A 180 3.88 13.53 -1.40
CA ALA A 180 3.69 14.45 -0.27
C ALA A 180 2.21 14.81 -0.09
N PHE A 181 1.50 15.09 -1.19
CA PHE A 181 0.05 15.28 -1.16
C PHE A 181 -0.68 14.06 -0.60
N GLU A 182 -0.38 12.85 -1.08
CA GLU A 182 -1.05 11.63 -0.59
C GLU A 182 -0.81 11.41 0.92
N VAL A 183 0.42 11.61 1.38
CA VAL A 183 0.77 11.48 2.81
C VAL A 183 -0.02 12.46 3.66
N PHE A 184 -0.03 13.75 3.29
CA PHE A 184 -0.72 14.78 4.07
C PHE A 184 -2.24 14.66 3.99
N LYS A 185 -2.78 14.23 2.84
CA LYS A 185 -4.20 13.93 2.71
C LYS A 185 -4.63 12.85 3.70
N LEU A 186 -3.94 11.69 3.71
CA LEU A 186 -4.25 10.60 4.63
C LEU A 186 -4.03 10.99 6.09
N PHE A 187 -2.98 11.76 6.39
CA PHE A 187 -2.72 12.24 7.74
C PHE A 187 -3.83 13.16 8.26
N ILE A 188 -4.29 14.12 7.45
CA ILE A 188 -5.38 15.03 7.80
C ILE A 188 -6.69 14.27 7.96
N GLU A 189 -7.03 13.35 7.05
CA GLU A 189 -8.20 12.48 7.17
C GLU A 189 -8.18 11.68 8.48
N GLU A 190 -7.02 11.14 8.88
CA GLU A 190 -6.88 10.44 10.16
C GLU A 190 -7.10 11.37 11.37
N LEU A 191 -6.59 12.60 11.33
CA LEU A 191 -6.80 13.61 12.38
C LEU A 191 -8.28 13.99 12.51
N ILE A 192 -8.97 14.20 11.39
CA ILE A 192 -10.40 14.55 11.36
C ILE A 192 -11.22 13.41 11.96
N ARG A 193 -11.01 12.17 11.50
CA ARG A 193 -11.70 10.99 12.03
C ARG A 193 -11.49 10.81 13.54
N LYS A 194 -10.27 11.08 14.04
CA LYS A 194 -9.97 11.05 15.49
C LYS A 194 -10.71 12.15 16.27
N LYS A 195 -10.98 13.30 15.63
CA LYS A 195 -11.74 14.40 16.24
C LYS A 195 -13.24 14.12 16.25
N GLU A 196 -13.84 13.59 15.18
CA GLU A 196 -15.28 13.27 15.13
C GLU A 196 -15.72 12.31 16.25
N ASN A 197 -14.84 11.38 16.62
CA ASN A 197 -15.06 10.47 17.75
C ASN A 197 -15.02 11.17 19.13
N LYS A 198 -14.61 12.44 19.19
CA LYS A 198 -14.60 13.26 20.39
C LYS A 198 -15.60 14.39 20.19
N SER A 199 -16.82 14.24 20.70
CA SER A 199 -17.89 15.23 20.59
C SER A 199 -17.44 16.61 21.09
N PHE A 200 -17.14 17.53 20.17
CA PHE A 200 -16.84 18.92 20.50
C PHE A 200 -17.80 19.84 19.75
N ASP A 201 -18.65 20.50 20.53
CA ASP A 201 -19.76 21.31 20.06
C ASP A 201 -19.35 22.79 19.94
N VAL A 202 -18.39 23.07 19.06
CA VAL A 202 -17.93 24.44 18.79
C VAL A 202 -18.05 24.75 17.30
N LYS A 203 -19.27 25.10 16.87
CA LYS A 203 -19.54 25.52 15.49
C LYS A 203 -18.86 26.85 15.17
N GLY A 204 -18.24 26.94 14.00
CA GLY A 204 -17.75 28.20 13.41
C GLY A 204 -16.36 28.69 13.85
N GLN A 205 -15.75 28.16 14.92
CA GLN A 205 -14.39 28.56 15.31
C GLN A 205 -13.32 27.60 14.75
N PRO A 206 -12.19 28.11 14.21
CA PRO A 206 -11.03 27.29 13.87
C PRO A 206 -10.51 26.49 15.06
N VAL A 207 -10.35 25.19 14.89
CA VAL A 207 -9.77 24.29 15.89
C VAL A 207 -8.42 23.78 15.39
N LEU A 208 -7.40 23.88 16.24
CA LEU A 208 -6.07 23.31 15.99
C LEU A 208 -6.14 21.77 16.13
N LEU A 209 -5.85 21.04 15.06
CA LEU A 209 -5.77 19.58 15.04
C LEU A 209 -4.38 19.06 15.38
N HIS A 210 -3.35 19.73 14.87
CA HIS A 210 -1.96 19.30 14.99
C HIS A 210 -1.01 20.48 14.89
N LYS A 211 0.12 20.41 15.60
CA LYS A 211 1.15 21.45 15.57
C LYS A 211 2.54 20.82 15.55
N GLU A 212 3.31 21.22 14.56
CA GLU A 212 4.75 21.01 14.44
C GLU A 212 5.46 22.38 14.55
N ALA A 213 6.79 22.40 14.51
CA ALA A 213 7.55 23.64 14.50
C ALA A 213 7.40 24.43 13.20
N THR A 214 7.25 23.76 12.05
CA THR A 214 7.17 24.41 10.73
C THR A 214 5.75 24.60 10.20
N PHE A 215 4.77 23.89 10.75
CA PHE A 215 3.38 23.99 10.32
C PHE A 215 2.38 23.61 11.41
N SER A 216 1.12 23.97 11.19
CA SER A 216 0.00 23.55 12.00
C SER A 216 -1.18 23.19 11.11
N ILE A 217 -2.01 22.23 11.56
CA ILE A 217 -3.21 21.81 10.85
C ILE A 217 -4.40 22.32 11.64
N TRP A 218 -5.31 22.98 10.95
CA TRP A 218 -6.52 23.56 11.51
C TRP A 218 -7.73 23.04 10.77
N ILE A 219 -8.89 23.07 11.41
CA ILE A 219 -10.18 22.75 10.81
C ILE A 219 -11.24 23.76 11.24
N ARG A 220 -12.16 24.08 10.34
CA ARG A 220 -13.39 24.80 10.64
C ARG A 220 -14.53 24.18 9.86
N ASP A 221 -15.60 23.83 10.56
CA ASP A 221 -16.75 23.07 10.06
C ASP A 221 -16.29 21.72 9.49
N GLU A 222 -15.92 21.66 8.21
CA GLU A 222 -15.39 20.46 7.53
C GLU A 222 -14.14 20.76 6.67
N ASP A 223 -13.73 22.04 6.58
CA ASP A 223 -12.59 22.46 5.79
C ASP A 223 -11.32 22.47 6.66
N ALA A 224 -10.42 21.51 6.43
CA ALA A 224 -9.09 21.47 7.03
C ALA A 224 -8.05 22.17 6.14
N TRP A 225 -7.07 22.84 6.77
CA TRP A 225 -5.96 23.48 6.07
C TRP A 225 -4.66 23.39 6.87
N ILE A 226 -3.55 23.59 6.15
CA ILE A 226 -2.20 23.66 6.71
C ILE A 226 -1.78 25.13 6.76
N ALA A 227 -1.48 25.64 7.96
CA ALA A 227 -0.84 26.92 8.17
C ALA A 227 0.68 26.73 8.32
N LEU A 228 1.46 27.40 7.48
CA LEU A 228 2.93 27.30 7.46
C LEU A 228 3.55 28.46 8.26
N ASN A 229 4.53 28.15 9.11
CA ASN A 229 5.35 29.15 9.77
C ASN A 229 6.72 28.53 10.13
N PRO A 230 7.83 28.87 9.46
CA PRO A 230 7.96 29.91 8.42
C PRO A 230 7.42 29.49 7.05
N ARG A 231 7.50 30.39 6.07
CA ARG A 231 7.26 30.08 4.65
C ARG A 231 8.25 29.03 4.15
N LEU A 232 7.78 28.12 3.31
CA LEU A 232 8.63 27.06 2.75
C LEU A 232 9.49 27.58 1.60
N LYS A 233 10.72 27.09 1.53
CA LYS A 233 11.53 27.18 0.31
C LYS A 233 11.24 25.95 -0.55
N VAL A 234 10.87 26.18 -1.81
CA VAL A 234 10.48 25.11 -2.75
C VAL A 234 11.30 25.16 -4.03
N GLU A 235 11.46 24.01 -4.67
CA GLU A 235 12.21 23.87 -5.93
C GLU A 235 11.34 24.17 -7.16
N SER A 236 10.02 24.06 -7.01
CA SER A 236 8.99 24.31 -8.02
C SER A 236 7.73 24.88 -7.37
N SER A 237 7.46 26.16 -7.62
CA SER A 237 6.21 26.83 -7.20
C SER A 237 4.99 26.25 -7.92
N PHE A 238 5.18 25.73 -9.14
CA PHE A 238 4.16 25.04 -9.93
C PHE A 238 3.69 23.75 -9.25
N ASN A 239 4.62 22.84 -8.92
CA ASN A 239 4.25 21.60 -8.23
C ASN A 239 3.66 21.88 -6.85
N PHE A 240 4.20 22.87 -6.13
CA PHE A 240 3.62 23.32 -4.86
C PHE A 240 2.16 23.73 -5.02
N LEU A 241 1.86 24.62 -5.98
CA LEU A 241 0.50 25.09 -6.21
C LEU A 241 -0.46 23.92 -6.50
N ILE A 242 -0.06 23.02 -7.38
CA ILE A 242 -0.89 21.87 -7.79
C ILE A 242 -1.22 20.96 -6.62
N HIS A 243 -0.20 20.62 -5.83
CA HIS A 243 -0.33 19.59 -4.80
C HIS A 243 -0.71 20.14 -3.43
N PHE A 244 -0.60 21.46 -3.20
CA PHE A 244 -0.90 22.07 -1.90
C PHE A 244 -2.23 22.83 -1.87
N ILE A 245 -2.87 23.13 -3.02
CA ILE A 245 -4.10 23.94 -3.07
C ILE A 245 -5.21 23.40 -2.15
N ASP A 246 -5.37 22.08 -2.05
CA ASP A 246 -6.40 21.44 -1.22
C ASP A 246 -6.19 21.69 0.28
N PHE A 247 -4.97 22.06 0.67
CA PHE A 247 -4.58 22.36 2.06
C PHE A 247 -4.50 23.86 2.35
N MET A 248 -4.87 24.73 1.41
CA MET A 248 -4.86 26.18 1.64
C MET A 248 -6.18 26.67 2.24
N SER A 249 -6.09 27.58 3.21
CA SER A 249 -7.28 28.23 3.78
C SER A 249 -8.04 29.05 2.72
N GLU A 250 -7.32 29.57 1.72
CA GLU A 250 -7.86 30.37 0.62
C GLU A 250 -8.17 29.57 -0.65
N LYS A 251 -8.26 28.23 -0.60
CA LYS A 251 -8.42 27.37 -1.80
C LYS A 251 -9.51 27.83 -2.78
N LYS A 252 -10.71 28.18 -2.27
CA LYS A 252 -11.85 28.65 -3.10
C LYS A 252 -11.52 29.99 -3.80
N LYS A 253 -10.88 30.92 -3.08
CA LYS A 253 -10.43 32.20 -3.65
C LYS A 253 -9.33 31.99 -4.69
N LEU A 254 -8.39 31.09 -4.44
CA LEU A 254 -7.32 30.79 -5.37
C LEU A 254 -7.86 30.16 -6.66
N GLN A 255 -8.81 29.23 -6.58
CA GLN A 255 -9.49 28.65 -7.74
C GLN A 255 -10.19 29.70 -8.60
N GLN A 256 -10.86 30.69 -7.98
CA GLN A 256 -11.46 31.82 -8.71
C GLN A 256 -10.41 32.69 -9.41
N LEU A 257 -9.27 32.95 -8.76
CA LEU A 257 -8.16 33.71 -9.34
C LEU A 257 -7.50 32.95 -10.51
N ILE A 258 -7.38 31.63 -10.43
CA ILE A 258 -6.93 30.77 -11.53
C ILE A 258 -7.92 30.86 -12.71
N ALA A 259 -9.22 30.73 -12.45
CA ALA A 259 -10.26 30.80 -13.47
C ALA A 259 -10.30 32.16 -14.19
N THR A 260 -10.00 33.24 -13.48
CA THR A 260 -9.94 34.61 -14.03
C THR A 260 -8.55 35.01 -14.51
N ASN A 261 -7.57 34.10 -14.49
CA ASN A 261 -6.17 34.35 -14.86
C ASN A 261 -5.53 35.56 -14.12
N ASN A 262 -5.93 35.81 -12.87
CA ASN A 262 -5.40 36.90 -12.06
C ASN A 262 -4.08 36.49 -11.38
N ARG A 263 -2.97 36.64 -12.10
CA ARG A 263 -1.62 36.29 -11.65
C ARG A 263 -1.20 36.96 -10.34
N ASN A 264 -1.38 38.27 -10.23
CA ASN A 264 -0.97 39.02 -9.04
C ASN A 264 -1.72 38.54 -7.79
N GLY A 265 -3.02 38.23 -7.94
CA GLY A 265 -3.81 37.66 -6.86
C GLY A 265 -3.34 36.26 -6.46
N MET A 266 -2.98 35.42 -7.43
CA MET A 266 -2.42 34.08 -7.15
C MET A 266 -1.08 34.18 -6.42
N GLU A 267 -0.15 35.01 -6.89
CA GLU A 267 1.15 35.25 -6.27
C GLU A 267 1.03 35.78 -4.84
N ALA A 268 0.08 36.69 -4.58
CA ALA A 268 -0.17 37.21 -3.25
C ALA A 268 -0.67 36.14 -2.26
N ILE A 269 -1.48 35.17 -2.71
CA ILE A 269 -1.92 34.05 -1.87
C ILE A 269 -0.78 33.05 -1.68
N VAL A 270 -0.17 32.59 -2.77
CA VAL A 270 0.89 31.57 -2.74
C VAL A 270 2.10 32.06 -1.95
N GLY A 271 2.44 33.35 -2.04
CA GLY A 271 3.52 33.99 -1.30
C GLY A 271 3.31 34.02 0.22
N LYS A 272 2.11 33.71 0.74
CA LYS A 272 1.91 33.48 2.18
C LYS A 272 2.49 32.15 2.66
N TYR A 273 2.62 31.18 1.75
CA TYR A 273 2.98 29.80 2.04
C TYR A 273 4.43 29.49 1.64
N ILE A 274 4.90 30.05 0.52
CA ILE A 274 6.25 29.80 -0.01
C ILE A 274 7.02 31.09 -0.27
N ASN A 275 8.35 30.98 -0.29
CA ASN A 275 9.22 32.02 -0.81
C ASN A 275 9.25 31.94 -2.34
N LEU A 276 8.59 32.90 -3.00
CA LEU A 276 8.61 33.04 -4.45
C LEU A 276 9.91 33.74 -4.86
N GLU A 277 10.94 32.97 -5.22
CA GLU A 277 12.18 33.51 -5.82
C GLU A 277 11.97 33.91 -7.29
N GLU A 278 10.97 33.32 -7.96
CA GLU A 278 10.59 33.56 -9.35
C GLU A 278 9.08 33.78 -9.48
N SER A 279 8.68 34.42 -10.59
CA SER A 279 7.27 34.63 -10.92
C SER A 279 6.52 33.30 -11.03
N LEU A 280 5.28 33.23 -10.53
CA LEU A 280 4.54 31.97 -10.44
C LEU A 280 4.21 31.44 -11.84
N ALA A 281 4.60 30.20 -12.13
CA ALA A 281 4.17 29.49 -13.31
C ALA A 281 2.75 28.95 -13.08
N ILE A 282 1.78 29.40 -13.89
CA ILE A 282 0.37 29.05 -13.73
C ILE A 282 0.02 27.87 -14.65
N PRO A 283 -0.61 26.81 -14.13
CA PRO A 283 -1.11 25.72 -14.96
C PRO A 283 -2.29 26.14 -15.87
N GLY A 284 -2.32 25.70 -17.12
CA GLY A 284 -3.45 25.96 -18.05
C GLY A 284 -4.77 25.27 -17.64
N HIS A 285 -5.92 25.78 -18.12
CA HIS A 285 -7.31 25.61 -17.65
C HIS A 285 -7.92 24.21 -17.33
N ARG A 286 -7.20 23.08 -17.34
CA ARG A 286 -7.78 21.74 -17.08
C ARG A 286 -7.30 21.14 -15.76
N TRP A 287 -7.87 21.55 -14.62
CA TRP A 287 -7.42 21.08 -13.29
C TRP A 287 -8.50 20.60 -12.32
N ILE A 288 -9.78 20.61 -12.70
CA ILE A 288 -10.81 20.03 -11.83
C ILE A 288 -10.71 18.51 -11.98
N SER A 289 -9.99 17.86 -11.06
CA SER A 289 -10.07 16.42 -10.86
C SER A 289 -11.53 16.08 -10.55
N LYS A 290 -12.19 15.37 -11.47
CA LYS A 290 -13.41 14.64 -11.11
C LYS A 290 -13.03 13.65 -10.02
N GLU A 291 -13.88 13.53 -9.00
CA GLU A 291 -13.71 12.54 -7.95
C GLU A 291 -13.41 11.16 -8.58
N PRO A 292 -12.41 10.44 -8.06
CA PRO A 292 -12.13 9.10 -8.53
C PRO A 292 -13.36 8.24 -8.26
N ARG A 293 -13.94 7.66 -9.31
CA ARG A 293 -14.98 6.64 -9.18
C ARG A 293 -14.40 5.51 -8.33
N CYS A 294 -14.97 5.27 -7.16
CA CYS A 294 -14.73 4.05 -6.40
C CYS A 294 -15.01 2.88 -7.36
N GLN A 295 -13.97 2.16 -7.76
CA GLN A 295 -14.16 0.89 -8.44
C GLN A 295 -14.76 -0.06 -7.42
N GLU A 296 -15.96 -0.56 -7.71
CA GLU A 296 -16.59 -1.60 -6.92
C GLU A 296 -15.64 -2.79 -6.82
N ILE A 297 -15.48 -3.28 -5.60
CA ILE A 297 -14.75 -4.52 -5.32
C ILE A 297 -15.50 -5.63 -6.06
N PRO A 298 -14.86 -6.41 -6.95
CA PRO A 298 -15.54 -7.50 -7.63
C PRO A 298 -16.10 -8.46 -6.59
N LYS A 299 -17.40 -8.76 -6.72
CA LYS A 299 -18.08 -9.77 -5.89
C LYS A 299 -17.37 -11.10 -6.07
N GLU A 300 -17.14 -11.82 -4.97
CA GLU A 300 -16.64 -13.19 -5.02
C GLU A 300 -17.64 -14.04 -5.81
N GLU A 301 -17.18 -14.65 -6.90
CA GLU A 301 -17.96 -15.60 -7.70
C GLU A 301 -18.29 -16.84 -6.85
N GLU A 302 -19.53 -17.32 -7.00
CA GLU A 302 -20.02 -18.53 -6.35
C GLU A 302 -19.21 -19.75 -6.82
N THR A 303 -18.72 -20.54 -5.87
CA THR A 303 -17.95 -21.76 -6.16
C THR A 303 -18.83 -22.82 -6.81
N GLU A 304 -18.63 -23.03 -8.11
CA GLU A 304 -19.06 -24.23 -8.82
C GLU A 304 -18.37 -25.49 -8.25
N ASN A 305 -19.00 -26.65 -8.41
CA ASN A 305 -18.47 -27.93 -7.96
C ASN A 305 -17.40 -28.43 -8.96
N ILE A 306 -16.23 -27.80 -8.94
CA ILE A 306 -15.14 -28.04 -9.91
C ILE A 306 -14.42 -29.37 -9.62
N CYS A 307 -14.25 -30.19 -10.65
CA CYS A 307 -13.41 -31.39 -10.60
C CYS A 307 -11.96 -31.03 -10.98
N PHE A 308 -11.00 -31.28 -10.09
CA PHE A 308 -9.59 -30.89 -10.28
C PHE A 308 -8.69 -31.98 -10.88
N GLU A 309 -9.25 -33.09 -11.37
CA GLU A 309 -8.50 -34.23 -11.94
C GLU A 309 -7.49 -33.80 -13.03
N TYR A 310 -7.83 -32.75 -13.76
CA TYR A 310 -7.02 -32.17 -14.83
C TYR A 310 -5.64 -31.67 -14.32
N LEU A 311 -5.52 -31.21 -13.06
CA LEU A 311 -4.26 -30.83 -12.41
C LEU A 311 -3.33 -32.03 -12.11
N PHE A 312 -3.90 -33.23 -12.02
CA PHE A 312 -3.18 -34.47 -11.72
C PHE A 312 -2.87 -35.26 -13.00
N SER A 313 -3.73 -35.14 -14.01
CA SER A 313 -3.53 -35.75 -15.34
C SER A 313 -2.64 -34.90 -16.27
N GLY A 314 -2.47 -33.60 -15.99
CA GLY A 314 -1.66 -32.67 -16.81
C GLY A 314 -2.39 -32.16 -18.05
N VAL A 315 -3.71 -32.27 -18.06
CA VAL A 315 -4.60 -31.78 -19.11
C VAL A 315 -5.19 -30.46 -18.63
N THR A 316 -5.29 -29.43 -19.46
CA THR A 316 -5.87 -28.13 -19.05
C THR A 316 -7.36 -28.20 -18.76
N TYR A 317 -7.87 -27.37 -17.84
CA TYR A 317 -9.32 -27.24 -17.60
C TYR A 317 -10.10 -26.79 -18.84
N LYS A 318 -9.46 -26.05 -19.77
CA LYS A 318 -10.10 -25.59 -21.00
C LYS A 318 -10.47 -26.77 -21.90
N GLU A 319 -11.76 -27.06 -21.99
CA GLU A 319 -12.32 -27.70 -23.18
C GLU A 319 -11.99 -26.83 -24.41
N MET A 320 -11.86 -27.43 -25.60
CA MET A 320 -11.39 -26.82 -26.85
C MET A 320 -12.23 -25.63 -27.41
N ALA A 321 -13.05 -24.95 -26.61
CA ALA A 321 -14.03 -23.97 -27.08
C ALA A 321 -13.77 -22.49 -26.70
N ASP A 322 -12.80 -22.15 -25.84
CA ASP A 322 -12.55 -20.74 -25.44
C ASP A 322 -11.37 -20.08 -26.17
N CYS A 323 -11.35 -20.24 -27.50
CA CYS A 323 -10.45 -19.51 -28.40
C CYS A 323 -11.24 -18.62 -29.36
N ILE A 324 -12.05 -17.68 -28.87
CA ILE A 324 -12.39 -16.47 -29.62
C ILE A 324 -12.57 -15.30 -28.65
N GLU A 325 -11.70 -14.29 -28.76
CA GLU A 325 -12.12 -12.90 -28.99
C GLU A 325 -10.95 -12.18 -29.70
N ILE A 326 -11.17 -11.80 -30.97
CA ILE A 326 -10.30 -10.94 -31.80
C ILE A 326 -10.72 -9.50 -31.58
#